data_AF-A0A6J1WAD7-F1
#
_entry.id   AF-A0A6J1WAD7-F1
#
_cell.length_a   1.000
_cell.length_b   1.000
_cell.length_c   1.000
_cell.angle_alpha   90.00
_cell.angle_beta   90.00
_cell.angle_gamma   90.00
#
_symmetry.space_group_name_H-M   'P 1'
#
loop_
_entity.id
_entity.type
_entity.pdbx_description
1 polymer ?
#
loop_
_entity_poly.entity_id
_entity_poly.type
_entity_poly.pdbx_seq_one_letter_code
_entity_poly.pdbx_strand_id
1 'polypeptide(L)'
;MSVEQSEQVVPDTLEEAGALEADVGAKFDQQLAAIDPKLKIDMDPLAHRDLRPEMMFIREELRQAKLQTLAVRRTTLKNLLLKDFLQEDCELKNIGLSYAPPDP
;
A
#
# COMPACT_ATOMS: atom_id res chain seq x y z
N MET A 1 27.84 -10.23 -16.39
CA MET A 1 27.35 -11.17 -15.37
C MET A 1 27.36 -10.44 -14.04
N SER A 2 26.35 -9.62 -13.77
CA SER A 2 26.24 -8.88 -12.51
C SER A 2 24.99 -9.40 -11.82
N VAL A 3 25.23 -10.21 -10.79
CA VAL A 3 24.20 -10.90 -10.01
C VAL A 3 23.43 -9.86 -9.20
N GLU A 4 22.11 -9.92 -9.33
CA GLU A 4 21.13 -9.16 -8.54
C GLU A 4 21.32 -9.49 -7.05
N GLN A 5 21.70 -8.49 -6.25
CA GLN A 5 21.55 -8.54 -4.80
C GLN A 5 20.07 -8.30 -4.48
N SER A 6 19.30 -9.39 -4.41
CA SER A 6 18.04 -9.40 -3.68
C SER A 6 18.37 -9.33 -2.20
N GLU A 7 18.21 -8.15 -1.62
CA GLU A 7 18.24 -7.97 -0.17
C GLU A 7 17.21 -8.90 0.47
N GLN A 8 17.72 -9.94 1.12
CA GLN A 8 16.98 -10.83 1.99
C GLN A 8 16.40 -10.00 3.14
N VAL A 9 15.11 -9.68 3.04
CA VAL A 9 14.32 -9.24 4.19
C VAL A 9 14.31 -10.41 5.18
N VAL A 10 14.99 -10.23 6.31
CA VAL A 10 15.14 -11.23 7.36
C VAL A 10 13.75 -11.61 7.91
N PRO A 11 13.28 -12.85 7.71
CA PRO A 11 11.92 -13.26 8.07
C PRO A 11 11.63 -13.13 9.58
N ASP A 12 12.66 -13.27 10.42
CA ASP A 12 12.54 -13.19 11.88
C ASP A 12 12.05 -11.81 12.37
N THR A 13 12.35 -10.74 11.63
CA THR A 13 11.93 -9.37 12.00
C THR A 13 10.45 -9.07 11.72
N LEU A 14 9.84 -9.79 10.76
CA LEU A 14 8.44 -9.61 10.38
C LEU A 14 7.49 -10.33 11.33
N GLU A 15 7.88 -11.52 11.82
CA GLU A 15 7.10 -12.28 12.79
C GLU A 15 7.09 -11.59 14.17
N GLU A 16 8.24 -11.05 14.60
CA GLU A 16 8.33 -10.24 15.83
C GLU A 16 7.52 -8.95 15.75
N ALA A 17 7.51 -8.28 14.58
CA ALA A 17 6.67 -7.11 14.34
C ALA A 17 5.16 -7.46 14.40
N GLY A 18 4.77 -8.61 13.84
CA GLY A 18 3.39 -9.10 13.88
C GLY A 18 2.92 -9.46 15.29
N ALA A 19 3.79 -10.07 16.10
CA ALA A 19 3.49 -10.34 17.51
C ALA A 19 3.30 -9.04 18.31
N LEU A 20 4.17 -8.06 18.09
CA LEU A 20 4.07 -6.76 18.74
C LEU A 20 2.82 -5.98 18.31
N GLU A 21 2.43 -6.07 17.03
CA GLU A 21 1.17 -5.50 16.52
C GLU A 21 -0.05 -6.12 17.19
N ALA A 22 -0.07 -7.45 17.35
CA ALA A 22 -1.16 -8.16 18.02
C ALA A 22 -1.29 -7.78 19.50
N ASP A 23 -0.17 -7.68 20.21
CA ASP A 23 -0.14 -7.29 21.63
C ASP A 23 -0.57 -5.84 21.84
N VAL A 24 -0.17 -4.93 20.94
CA VAL A 24 -0.60 -3.54 20.94
C VAL A 24 -2.11 -3.46 20.64
N GLY A 25 -2.59 -4.21 19.65
CA GLY A 25 -4.02 -4.32 19.32
C GLY A 25 -4.87 -4.80 20.50
N ALA A 26 -4.45 -5.86 21.19
CA ALA A 26 -5.16 -6.40 22.34
C ALA A 26 -5.26 -5.39 23.51
N LYS A 27 -4.20 -4.62 23.76
CA LYS A 27 -4.21 -3.55 24.77
C LYS A 27 -5.16 -2.42 24.41
N PHE A 28 -5.20 -2.03 23.13
CA PHE A 28 -6.14 -1.03 22.66
C PHE A 28 -7.58 -1.50 22.80
N ASP A 29 -7.90 -2.72 22.38
CA ASP A 29 -9.25 -3.28 22.51
C ASP A 29 -9.70 -3.36 23.98
N GLN A 30 -8.79 -3.74 24.89
CA GLN A 30 -9.06 -3.75 26.33
C GLN A 30 -9.35 -2.35 26.88
N GLN A 31 -8.62 -1.33 26.41
CA GLN A 31 -8.87 0.06 26.79
C GLN A 31 -10.18 0.58 26.23
N LEU A 32 -10.52 0.23 24.99
CA LEU A 32 -11.77 0.61 24.34
C LEU A 32 -12.98 -0.07 24.99
N ALA A 33 -12.83 -1.30 25.49
CA ALA A 33 -13.89 -2.02 26.21
C ALA A 33 -14.33 -1.33 27.51
N ALA A 34 -13.48 -0.48 28.10
CA ALA A 34 -13.79 0.29 29.30
C ALA A 34 -14.51 1.62 29.01
N ILE A 35 -14.63 2.00 27.74
CA ILE A 35 -15.31 3.25 27.33
C ILE A 35 -16.81 3.01 27.32
N ASP A 36 -17.57 3.88 27.97
CA ASP A 36 -19.03 3.82 27.96
C ASP A 36 -19.54 3.97 26.51
N PRO A 37 -20.33 3.02 25.97
CA PRO A 37 -20.91 3.13 24.63
C PRO A 37 -21.86 4.35 24.49
N LYS A 38 -22.27 4.96 25.60
CA LYS A 38 -23.07 6.20 25.64
C LYS A 38 -22.25 7.46 25.78
N LEU A 39 -20.91 7.38 25.78
CA LEU A 39 -20.03 8.54 25.85
C LEU A 39 -20.30 9.46 24.65
N LYS A 40 -20.93 10.60 24.93
CA LYS A 40 -21.07 11.68 23.95
C LYS A 40 -19.80 12.50 24.00
N ILE A 41 -18.97 12.34 22.98
CA ILE A 41 -17.81 13.22 22.78
C ILE A 41 -18.38 14.60 22.45
N ASP A 42 -18.27 15.54 23.39
CA ASP A 42 -18.62 16.93 23.15
C ASP A 42 -17.51 17.58 22.32
N MET A 43 -17.58 17.36 21.01
CA MET A 43 -16.67 17.99 20.05
C MET A 43 -17.20 19.39 19.75
N ASP A 44 -16.58 20.41 20.32
CA ASP A 44 -16.88 21.80 19.95
C ASP A 44 -16.57 21.99 18.45
N PRO A 45 -17.59 22.25 17.60
CA PRO A 45 -17.40 22.41 16.16
C PRO A 45 -16.57 23.65 15.81
N LEU A 46 -16.39 24.59 16.75
CA LEU A 46 -15.64 25.83 16.56
C LEU A 46 -14.21 25.76 17.10
N ALA A 47 -13.87 24.78 17.95
CA ALA A 47 -12.55 24.69 18.58
C ALA A 47 -11.37 24.61 17.59
N HIS A 48 -11.60 24.12 16.37
CA HIS A 48 -10.57 24.00 15.34
C HIS A 48 -10.78 24.96 14.16
N ARG A 49 -11.58 26.01 14.32
CA ARG A 49 -11.92 26.93 13.22
C ARG A 49 -10.67 27.47 12.51
N ASP A 50 -9.66 27.86 13.27
CA ASP A 50 -8.45 28.47 12.74
C ASP A 50 -7.49 27.44 12.12
N LEU A 51 -7.61 26.17 12.51
CA LEU A 51 -6.83 25.05 11.98
C LEU A 51 -7.47 24.40 10.75
N ARG A 52 -8.73 24.72 10.41
CA ARG A 52 -9.42 24.12 9.25
C ARG A 52 -8.67 24.33 7.92
N PRO A 53 -8.13 25.53 7.62
CA PRO A 53 -7.39 25.74 6.37
C PRO A 53 -6.15 24.85 6.28
N GLU A 54 -5.39 24.72 7.36
CA GLU A 54 -4.19 23.88 7.43
C GLU A 54 -4.55 22.39 7.29
N MET A 55 -5.60 21.94 7.97
CA MET A 55 -6.11 20.57 7.83
C MET A 55 -6.58 20.28 6.40
N MET A 56 -7.22 21.23 5.72
CA MET A 56 -7.62 21.08 4.31
C MET A 56 -6.39 20.99 3.40
N PHE A 57 -5.38 21.82 3.64
CA PHE A 57 -4.12 21.79 2.90
C PHE A 57 -3.41 20.44 3.03
N ILE A 58 -3.23 19.95 4.26
CA ILE A 58 -2.60 18.64 4.53
C ILE A 58 -3.35 17.50 3.83
N ARG A 59 -4.69 17.53 3.83
CA ARG A 59 -5.50 16.51 3.12
C ARG A 59 -5.26 16.54 1.62
N GLU A 60 -5.12 17.73 1.04
CA GLU A 60 -4.89 17.89 -0.39
C GLU A 60 -3.47 17.44 -0.78
N GLU A 61 -2.45 17.78 0.00
CA GLU A 61 -1.09 17.27 -0.18
C GLU A 61 -1.05 15.73 -0.10
N LEU A 62 -1.72 15.14 0.89
CA LEU A 62 -1.80 13.69 1.04
C LEU A 62 -2.52 13.02 -0.14
N ARG A 63 -3.59 13.64 -0.65
CA ARG A 63 -4.29 13.18 -1.86
C ARG A 63 -3.35 13.17 -3.07
N GLN A 64 -2.57 14.23 -3.26
CA GLN A 64 -1.61 14.33 -4.36
C GLN A 64 -0.48 13.31 -4.23
N ALA A 65 0.11 13.16 -3.04
CA ALA A 65 1.15 12.16 -2.77
C ALA A 65 0.66 10.73 -3.05
N LYS A 66 -0.60 10.41 -2.67
CA LYS A 66 -1.23 9.12 -2.97
C LYS A 66 -1.38 8.90 -4.48
N LEU A 67 -1.82 9.92 -5.23
CA LEU A 67 -1.96 9.83 -6.68
C LEU A 67 -0.61 9.63 -7.38
N GLN A 68 0.43 10.36 -6.96
CA GLN A 68 1.79 10.21 -7.49
C GLN A 68 2.34 8.81 -7.20
N THR A 69 2.22 8.33 -5.96
CA THR A 69 2.64 6.97 -5.58
C THR A 69 1.92 5.91 -6.41
N LEU A 70 0.61 6.07 -6.60
CA LEU A 70 -0.20 5.16 -7.40
C LEU A 70 0.21 5.19 -8.89
N ALA A 71 0.55 6.35 -9.43
CA ALA A 71 1.06 6.47 -10.80
C ALA A 71 2.40 5.74 -10.96
N VAL A 72 3.33 5.92 -10.03
CA VAL A 72 4.62 5.21 -10.02
C VAL A 72 4.43 3.70 -9.93
N ARG A 73 3.53 3.22 -9.04
CA ARG A 73 3.19 1.80 -8.91
C ARG A 73 2.58 1.22 -10.20
N ARG A 74 1.70 1.96 -10.88
CA ARG A 74 1.14 1.52 -12.17
C ARG A 74 2.21 1.40 -13.24
N THR A 75 3.12 2.37 -13.33
CA THR A 75 4.20 2.34 -14.33
C THR A 75 5.18 1.21 -14.08
N THR A 76 5.59 1.01 -12.83
CA THR A 76 6.48 -0.10 -12.45
C THR A 76 5.84 -1.46 -12.74
N LEU A 77 4.57 -1.64 -12.39
CA LEU A 77 3.83 -2.87 -12.72
C LEU A 77 3.75 -3.09 -14.23
N LYS A 78 3.44 -2.05 -15.01
CA LYS A 78 3.38 -2.14 -16.48
C LYS A 78 4.73 -2.58 -17.06
N ASN A 79 5.84 -2.03 -16.56
CA ASN A 79 7.17 -2.40 -17.04
C ASN A 79 7.53 -3.84 -16.70
N LEU A 80 7.15 -4.31 -15.50
CA LEU A 80 7.35 -5.70 -15.09
C LEU A 80 6.56 -6.66 -15.99
N LEU A 81 5.25 -6.39 -16.17
CA LEU A 81 4.40 -7.19 -17.06
C LEU A 81 4.90 -7.20 -18.50
N LEU A 82 5.40 -6.07 -19.02
CA LEU A 82 5.97 -6.02 -20.36
C LEU A 82 7.24 -6.85 -20.49
N LYS A 83 8.10 -6.84 -19.46
CA LYS A 83 9.33 -7.65 -19.44
C LYS A 83 8.98 -9.13 -19.45
N ASP A 84 8.04 -9.55 -18.60
CA ASP A 84 7.58 -10.93 -18.50
C ASP A 84 6.95 -11.37 -19.82
N PHE A 85 6.07 -10.55 -20.41
CA PHE A 85 5.43 -10.82 -21.69
C PHE A 85 6.44 -10.99 -22.83
N LEU A 86 7.46 -10.12 -22.92
CA LEU A 86 8.48 -10.22 -23.96
C LEU A 86 9.33 -11.48 -23.80
N GLN A 87 9.63 -11.88 -22.57
CA GLN A 87 10.34 -13.13 -22.31
C GLN A 87 9.49 -14.33 -22.72
N GLU A 88 8.22 -14.37 -22.30
CA GLU A 88 7.30 -15.46 -22.64
C GLU A 88 7.06 -15.55 -24.15
N ASP A 89 6.92 -14.42 -24.85
CA ASP A 89 6.78 -14.38 -26.32
C ASP A 89 8.03 -14.96 -27.03
N CYS A 90 9.23 -14.70 -26.51
CA CYS A 90 10.45 -15.34 -27.00
C CYS A 90 10.43 -16.86 -26.78
N GLU A 91 10.01 -17.31 -25.59
CA GLU A 91 9.91 -18.72 -25.24
C GLU A 91 8.87 -19.45 -26.09
N LEU A 92 7.70 -18.85 -26.32
CA LEU A 92 6.66 -19.38 -27.20
C LEU A 92 7.14 -19.50 -28.65
N LYS A 93 7.83 -18.48 -29.16
CA LYS A 93 8.40 -18.52 -30.52
C LYS A 93 9.44 -19.62 -30.68
N ASN A 94 10.21 -19.92 -29.64
CA ASN A 94 11.19 -21.03 -29.68
C ASN A 94 10.54 -22.40 -29.88
N ILE A 95 9.29 -22.57 -29.43
CA ILE A 95 8.50 -23.79 -29.63
C ILE A 95 7.49 -23.69 -30.79
N GLY A 96 7.59 -22.62 -31.60
CA GLY A 96 6.73 -22.40 -32.76
C GLY A 96 5.29 -21.97 -32.42
N LEU A 97 5.06 -21.47 -31.21
CA LEU A 97 3.76 -20.95 -30.77
C LEU A 97 3.77 -19.41 -30.70
N SER A 98 2.58 -18.82 -30.69
CA SER A 98 2.37 -17.39 -30.48
C SER A 98 1.02 -17.14 -29.82
N TYR A 99 0.87 -15.99 -29.16
CA TYR A 99 -0.44 -15.57 -28.66
C TYR A 99 -1.45 -15.39 -29.79
N ALA A 100 -2.71 -15.71 -29.49
CA ALA A 100 -3.82 -15.35 -30.37
C ALA A 100 -3.97 -13.83 -30.42
N PRO A 101 -4.28 -13.25 -31.59
CA PRO A 101 -4.61 -11.84 -31.66
C PRO A 101 -5.86 -11.55 -30.79
N PRO A 102 -5.94 -10.37 -30.16
CA PRO A 102 -7.14 -10.00 -29.40
C PRO A 102 -8.36 -9.96 -30.33
N ASP A 103 -9.48 -10.48 -29.85
CA ASP A 103 -10.76 -10.42 -30.57
C ASP A 103 -11.17 -8.94 -30.81
N PRO A 104 -11.79 -8.64 -31.97
CA PRO A 104 -12.22 -7.28 -32.33
C PRO A 104 -13.38 -6.75 -31.48
#